data_AF-A0A7K1ZHX8-F1
#
_entry.id   AF-A0A7K1ZHX8-F1
#
_cell.length_a   1.000
_cell.length_b   1.000
_cell.length_c   1.000
_cell.angle_alpha   90.00
_cell.angle_beta   90.00
_cell.angle_gamma   90.00
#
_symmetry.space_group_name_H-M   'P 1'
#
loop_
_entity.id
_entity.type
_entity.pdbx_description
1 polymer ?
#
loop_
_entity_poly.entity_id
_entity_poly.type
_entity_poly.pdbx_seq_one_letter_code
_entity_poly.pdbx_strand_id
1 'polypeptide(L)'
;MMKILKTVWPRASGRRHLHRQASFLLKDRDLDIGHLWLHNGTWHFEYSDDYRRRADVRPVGSFPQLEEHYESKALWPFFVARIPGMGQPRVQRLIRDENLREENEIQLMLLKRFGERAIVNPYILVPQD
;
A
#
# COMPACT_ATOMS: atom_id res chain seq x y z
N MET A 1 -1.93 35.45 -8.70
CA MET A 1 -2.02 34.28 -9.60
C MET A 1 -1.40 33.09 -8.87
N MET A 2 -2.20 32.02 -8.70
CA MET A 2 -1.88 30.70 -8.10
C MET A 2 -1.30 30.69 -6.67
N LYS A 3 -2.21 30.61 -5.68
CA LYS A 3 -1.90 30.26 -4.29
C LYS A 3 -1.59 28.76 -4.23
N ILE A 4 -0.35 28.42 -3.87
CA ILE A 4 0.06 27.05 -3.54
C ILE A 4 -0.58 26.70 -2.20
N LEU A 5 -1.61 25.86 -2.21
CA LEU A 5 -2.17 25.30 -0.98
C LEU A 5 -1.21 24.24 -0.46
N LYS A 6 -0.30 24.65 0.43
CA LYS A 6 0.41 23.74 1.33
C LYS A 6 -0.62 23.19 2.32
N THR A 7 -1.22 22.05 2.00
CA THR A 7 -2.07 21.34 2.96
C THR A 7 -1.17 20.71 4.01
N VAL A 8 -0.87 21.49 5.05
CA VAL A 8 -0.23 21.01 6.28
C VAL A 8 -1.24 20.10 6.96
N TRP A 9 -1.00 18.78 6.93
CA TRP A 9 -1.80 17.82 7.67
C TRP A 9 -1.40 17.89 9.16
N PRO A 10 -2.35 18.07 10.09
CA PRO A 10 -2.02 18.16 11.51
C PRO A 10 -1.60 16.79 12.03
N ARG A 11 -0.45 16.75 12.72
CA ARG A 11 -0.02 15.63 13.57
C ARG A 11 -1.11 15.37 14.62
N ALA A 12 -1.85 14.28 14.46
CA ALA A 12 -2.84 13.84 15.43
C ALA A 12 -2.63 12.35 15.73
N SER A 13 -1.97 12.11 16.85
CA SER A 13 -2.24 10.99 17.74
C SER A 13 -3.75 10.88 17.97
N GLY A 14 -4.43 10.07 17.17
CA GLY A 14 -5.88 9.91 17.24
C GLY A 14 -6.44 9.21 16.01
N ARG A 15 -6.51 7.88 16.07
CA ARG A 15 -7.23 7.02 15.12
C ARG A 15 -8.64 7.58 14.87
N ARG A 16 -8.94 7.92 13.61
CA ARG A 16 -10.31 7.91 13.09
C ARG A 16 -10.31 7.11 11.79
N HIS A 17 -10.89 5.93 11.88
CA HIS A 17 -11.33 5.11 10.76
C HIS A 17 -12.32 5.94 9.92
N LEU A 18 -11.81 6.65 8.92
CA LEU A 18 -12.63 7.31 7.91
C LEU A 18 -12.32 6.62 6.59
N HIS A 19 -13.17 5.64 6.26
CA HIS A 19 -13.33 5.02 4.94
C HIS A 19 -12.05 4.55 4.22
N ARG A 20 -11.16 3.81 4.90
CA ARG A 20 -10.16 3.00 4.20
C ARG A 20 -10.88 1.78 3.61
N GLN A 21 -10.90 1.62 2.28
CA GLN A 21 -11.50 0.44 1.65
C GLN A 21 -10.71 -0.83 1.98
N ALA A 22 -9.41 -0.69 2.29
CA ALA A 22 -8.53 -1.69 2.88
C ALA A 22 -7.19 -1.07 3.24
N SER A 23 -6.48 -1.66 4.20
CA SER A 23 -5.11 -1.28 4.54
C SER A 23 -4.21 -2.49 4.73
N PHE A 24 -2.92 -2.30 4.45
CA PHE A 24 -1.87 -3.28 4.62
C PHE A 24 -0.72 -2.69 5.43
N LEU A 25 -0.02 -3.57 6.12
CA LEU A 25 1.22 -3.29 6.83
C LEU A 25 2.37 -4.00 6.11
N LEU A 26 3.33 -3.25 5.60
CA LEU A 26 4.57 -3.77 5.05
C LEU A 26 5.55 -4.04 6.19
N LYS A 27 6.13 -5.24 6.22
CA LYS A 27 7.01 -5.69 7.30
C LYS A 27 8.32 -6.30 6.79
N ASP A 28 9.39 -6.14 7.56
CA ASP A 28 10.57 -7.01 7.51
C ASP A 28 10.73 -7.71 8.86
N ARG A 29 10.42 -9.01 8.90
CA ARG A 29 10.29 -9.79 10.14
C ARG A 29 9.33 -9.08 11.12
N ASP A 30 9.82 -8.67 12.28
CA ASP A 30 9.05 -8.00 13.33
C ASP A 30 9.04 -6.46 13.18
N LEU A 31 9.73 -5.91 12.17
CA LEU A 31 9.79 -4.49 11.92
C LEU A 31 8.64 -4.05 11.01
N ASP A 32 7.78 -3.19 11.53
CA ASP A 32 6.74 -2.49 10.78
C ASP A 32 7.38 -1.38 9.94
N ILE A 33 7.37 -1.52 8.61
CA ILE A 33 8.02 -0.58 7.69
C ILE A 33 7.08 0.57 7.34
N GLY A 34 5.85 0.26 6.94
CA GLY A 34 4.94 1.26 6.40
C GLY A 34 3.55 0.74 6.11
N HIS A 35 2.65 1.66 5.85
CA HIS A 35 1.24 1.40 5.62
C HIS A 35 0.91 1.67 4.16
N LEU A 36 0.25 0.71 3.51
CA LEU A 36 -0.35 0.87 2.18
C LEU A 36 -1.87 0.87 2.34
N TRP A 37 -2.58 1.79 1.71
CA TRP A 37 -4.05 1.73 1.69
C TRP A 37 -4.63 2.29 0.40
N LEU A 38 -5.86 1.89 0.10
CA LEU A 38 -6.66 2.45 -0.98
C LEU A 38 -7.77 3.33 -0.38
N HIS A 39 -7.85 4.57 -0.85
CA HIS A 39 -8.91 5.50 -0.47
C HIS A 39 -9.37 6.28 -1.71
N ASN A 40 -10.69 6.24 -2.00
CA ASN A 40 -11.30 6.93 -3.14
C ASN A 40 -10.57 6.70 -4.49
N GLY A 41 -10.16 5.44 -4.74
CA GLY A 41 -9.44 5.08 -5.96
C GLY A 41 -8.03 5.67 -6.09
N THR A 42 -7.45 6.15 -4.98
CA THR A 42 -6.05 6.58 -4.89
C THR A 42 -5.33 5.67 -3.92
N TRP A 43 -4.17 5.15 -4.35
CA TRP A 43 -3.25 4.42 -3.49
C TRP A 43 -2.41 5.38 -2.68
N HIS A 44 -2.21 5.02 -1.42
CA HIS A 44 -1.44 5.78 -0.47
C HIS A 44 -0.40 4.90 0.20
N PHE A 45 0.81 5.43 0.38
CA PHE A 45 1.85 4.77 1.15
C PHE A 45 2.57 5.75 2.07
N GLU A 46 2.82 5.34 3.31
CA GLU A 46 3.62 6.10 4.26
C GLU A 46 4.47 5.17 5.13
N TYR A 47 5.63 5.65 5.59
CA TYR A 47 6.44 4.90 6.55
C TYR A 47 5.83 4.93 7.94
N SER A 48 5.95 3.80 8.64
CA SER A 48 5.53 3.70 10.03
C SER A 48 6.36 4.63 10.90
N ASP A 49 5.77 5.06 12.00
CA ASP A 49 6.43 5.85 13.02
C ASP A 49 7.69 5.16 13.58
N ASP A 50 7.66 3.84 13.73
CA ASP A 50 8.79 3.04 14.24
C ASP A 50 9.93 2.96 13.24
N TYR A 51 9.62 2.85 11.95
CA TYR A 51 10.62 2.84 10.89
C TYR A 51 11.30 4.19 10.76
N ARG A 52 10.54 5.30 10.77
CA ARG A 52 11.06 6.67 10.66
C ARG A 52 12.03 7.07 11.77
N ARG A 53 11.81 6.56 13.00
CA ARG A 53 12.64 6.90 14.17
C ARG A 53 13.97 6.17 14.22
N ARG A 54 14.18 5.15 13.40
CA ARG A 54 15.43 4.39 13.38
C ARG A 54 16.49 5.14 12.56
N ALA A 55 17.71 5.24 13.10
CA ALA A 55 18.81 5.92 12.42
C ALA A 55 19.50 5.03 11.37
N ASP A 56 19.28 3.72 11.42
CA ASP A 56 19.96 2.70 10.62
C ASP A 56 19.13 2.16 9.45
N VAL A 57 17.90 2.64 9.29
CA VAL A 57 17.02 2.16 8.21
C VAL A 57 17.33 2.84 6.88
N ARG A 58 17.14 2.10 5.80
CA ARG A 58 17.19 2.64 4.44
C ARG A 58 15.78 2.80 3.90
N PRO A 59 15.50 3.86 3.12
CA PRO A 59 14.25 3.94 2.38
C PRO A 59 14.11 2.74 1.44
N VAL A 60 12.89 2.23 1.30
CA VAL A 60 12.48 1.30 0.25
C VAL A 60 12.68 2.01 -1.09
N GLY A 61 13.32 1.35 -2.06
CA GLY A 61 13.84 2.02 -3.26
C GLY A 61 12.85 2.90 -4.04
N SER A 62 11.57 2.53 -4.12
CA SER A 62 10.53 3.33 -4.78
C SER A 62 10.01 4.51 -3.97
N PHE A 63 10.45 4.66 -2.71
CA PHE A 63 9.92 5.59 -1.71
C PHE A 63 11.08 6.25 -0.94
N PRO A 64 11.84 7.16 -1.57
CA PRO A 64 13.15 7.62 -1.05
C PRO A 64 13.09 8.53 0.17
N GLN A 65 11.94 9.15 0.47
CA GLN A 65 11.77 10.10 1.57
C GLN A 65 10.95 9.48 2.69
N LEU A 66 11.55 9.35 3.88
CA LEU A 66 10.90 8.68 5.03
C LEU A 66 9.68 9.45 5.56
N GLU A 67 9.69 10.79 5.49
CA GLU A 67 8.61 11.65 6.00
C GLU A 67 7.55 12.00 4.94
N GLU A 68 7.66 11.43 3.74
CA GLU A 68 6.72 11.70 2.65
C GLU A 68 5.50 10.79 2.73
N HIS A 69 4.34 11.37 2.39
CA HIS A 69 3.13 10.64 2.12
C HIS A 69 2.98 10.50 0.60
N TYR A 70 3.10 9.27 0.12
CA TYR A 70 3.05 8.96 -1.30
C TYR A 70 1.61 8.72 -1.74
N GLU A 71 1.21 9.34 -2.84
CA GLU A 71 -0.11 9.15 -3.45
C GLU A 71 0.02 8.82 -4.94
N SER A 72 -0.80 7.89 -5.43
CA SER A 72 -0.81 7.53 -6.84
C SER A 72 -2.17 6.96 -7.27
N LYS A 73 -2.56 7.24 -8.52
CA LYS A 73 -3.74 6.60 -9.14
C LYS A 73 -3.49 5.14 -9.54
N ALA A 74 -2.22 4.77 -9.72
CA ALA A 74 -1.80 3.41 -10.04
C ALA A 74 -0.97 2.83 -8.89
N LEU A 75 -1.12 1.54 -8.61
CA LEU A 75 -0.30 0.85 -7.64
C LEU A 75 1.17 0.83 -8.08
N TRP A 76 2.08 1.16 -7.17
CA TRP A 76 3.52 1.20 -7.50
C TRP A 76 4.06 -0.20 -7.89
N PRO A 77 5.02 -0.28 -8.84
CA PRO A 77 5.64 -1.54 -9.27
C PRO A 77 6.15 -2.41 -8.11
N PHE A 78 6.63 -1.78 -7.04
CA PHE A 78 7.03 -2.45 -5.80
C PHE A 78 5.93 -3.36 -5.25
N PHE A 79 4.67 -2.92 -5.23
CA PHE A 79 3.54 -3.73 -4.77
C PHE A 79 2.97 -4.61 -5.88
N VAL A 80 2.95 -4.14 -7.14
CA VAL A 80 2.47 -4.92 -8.29
C VAL A 80 3.27 -6.22 -8.47
N ALA A 81 4.56 -6.24 -8.15
CA ALA A 81 5.40 -7.44 -8.23
C ALA A 81 4.93 -8.62 -7.34
N ARG A 82 3.97 -8.38 -6.42
CA ARG A 82 3.34 -9.39 -5.57
C ARG A 82 2.08 -10.00 -6.19
N ILE A 83 1.54 -9.37 -7.24
CA ILE A 83 0.29 -9.76 -7.86
C ILE A 83 0.57 -10.80 -8.95
N PRO A 84 -0.11 -11.96 -8.93
CA PRO A 84 -0.01 -12.93 -10.02
C PRO A 84 -0.52 -12.35 -11.35
N GLY A 85 0.06 -12.82 -12.45
CA GLY A 85 -0.36 -12.38 -13.79
C GLY A 85 -1.84 -12.64 -14.06
N MET A 86 -2.49 -11.68 -14.72
CA MET A 86 -3.94 -11.68 -14.96
C MET A 86 -4.45 -12.91 -15.69
N GLY A 87 -3.66 -13.49 -16.61
CA GLY A 87 -4.04 -14.70 -17.35
C GLY A 87 -4.09 -15.99 -16.52
N GLN A 88 -3.63 -15.98 -15.26
CA GLN A 88 -3.65 -17.19 -14.43
C GLN A 88 -5.10 -17.62 -14.12
N PRO A 89 -5.47 -18.90 -14.29
CA PRO A 89 -6.85 -19.36 -14.07
C PRO A 89 -7.41 -19.04 -12.68
N ARG A 90 -6.58 -19.08 -11.64
CA ARG A 90 -6.98 -18.71 -10.27
C ARG A 90 -7.35 -17.22 -10.12
N VAL A 91 -6.66 -16.35 -10.86
CA VAL A 91 -6.91 -14.90 -10.86
C VAL A 91 -8.22 -14.59 -11.57
N GLN A 92 -8.40 -15.17 -12.76
CA GLN A 92 -9.63 -15.04 -13.54
C GLN A 92 -10.86 -15.56 -12.78
N ARG A 93 -10.72 -16.68 -12.05
CA ARG A 93 -11.78 -17.18 -11.16
C ARG A 93 -12.14 -16.17 -10.08
N LEU A 94 -11.15 -15.68 -9.32
CA LEU A 94 -11.38 -14.71 -8.26
C LEU A 94 -12.09 -13.44 -8.77
N ILE A 95 -11.64 -12.87 -9.88
CA ILE A 95 -12.23 -11.64 -10.46
C ILE A 95 -13.70 -11.86 -10.82
N ARG A 96 -14.01 -12.99 -11.45
CA ARG A 96 -15.37 -13.31 -11.87
C ARG A 96 -16.28 -13.62 -10.68
N ASP A 97 -15.81 -14.44 -9.76
CA ASP A 97 -16.61 -14.93 -8.62
C ASP A 97 -16.93 -13.77 -7.65
N GLU A 98 -16.03 -12.78 -7.54
CA GLU A 98 -16.21 -11.55 -6.75
C GLU A 98 -16.83 -10.38 -7.57
N ASN A 99 -17.16 -10.59 -8.87
CA ASN A 99 -17.70 -9.58 -9.78
C ASN A 99 -16.93 -8.24 -9.78
N LEU A 100 -15.60 -8.31 -9.74
CA LEU A 100 -14.72 -7.14 -9.72
C LEU A 100 -14.64 -6.51 -11.11
N ARG A 101 -14.72 -5.18 -11.17
CA ARG A 101 -14.76 -4.43 -12.44
C ARG A 101 -13.71 -3.34 -12.53
N GLU A 102 -13.47 -2.65 -11.42
CA GLU A 102 -12.51 -1.54 -11.37
C GLU A 102 -11.08 -2.06 -11.17
N GLU A 103 -10.11 -1.49 -11.88
CA GLU A 103 -8.71 -1.95 -11.84
C GLU A 103 -8.14 -1.91 -10.41
N ASN A 104 -8.39 -0.83 -9.67
CA ASN A 104 -7.91 -0.69 -8.29
C ASN A 104 -8.56 -1.69 -7.32
N GLU A 105 -9.83 -2.04 -7.54
CA GLU A 105 -10.52 -3.06 -6.74
C GLU A 105 -9.96 -4.45 -7.03
N ILE A 106 -9.69 -4.74 -8.31
CA ILE A 106 -9.02 -5.98 -8.73
C ILE A 106 -7.64 -6.07 -8.09
N GLN A 107 -6.80 -5.04 -8.23
CA GLN A 107 -5.46 -5.03 -7.64
C GLN A 107 -5.50 -5.16 -6.12
N LEU A 108 -6.45 -4.48 -5.47
CA LEU A 108 -6.64 -4.58 -4.03
C LEU A 108 -6.98 -6.01 -3.61
N MET A 109 -7.95 -6.65 -4.27
CA MET A 109 -8.34 -8.02 -3.97
C MET A 109 -7.18 -9.00 -4.21
N LEU A 110 -6.41 -8.81 -5.29
CA LEU A 110 -5.25 -9.64 -5.57
C LEU A 110 -4.14 -9.46 -4.55
N LEU A 111 -3.90 -8.24 -4.05
CA LEU A 111 -2.98 -8.03 -2.93
C LEU A 111 -3.47 -8.73 -1.66
N LYS A 112 -4.76 -8.63 -1.32
CA LYS A 112 -5.32 -9.33 -0.16
C LYS A 112 -5.14 -10.84 -0.26
N ARG A 113 -5.37 -11.41 -1.45
CA ARG A 113 -5.39 -12.86 -1.64
C ARG A 113 -4.02 -13.49 -1.88
N PHE A 114 -3.11 -12.76 -2.53
CA PHE A 114 -1.84 -13.31 -3.02
C PHE A 114 -0.63 -12.46 -2.64
N GLY A 115 -0.84 -11.24 -2.14
CA GLY A 115 0.19 -10.22 -2.04
C GLY A 115 1.12 -10.35 -0.84
N GLU A 116 0.88 -11.31 0.06
CA GLU A 116 1.62 -11.46 1.31
C GLU A 116 3.14 -11.50 1.08
N ARG A 117 3.60 -12.25 0.08
CA ARG A 117 5.03 -12.45 -0.19
C ARG A 117 5.36 -12.09 -1.63
N ALA A 118 6.56 -11.56 -1.84
CA ALA A 118 7.13 -11.31 -3.16
C ALA A 118 8.32 -12.24 -3.40
N ILE A 119 8.57 -12.61 -4.66
CA ILE A 119 9.82 -13.30 -5.03
C ILE A 119 11.01 -12.32 -4.95
N VAL A 120 10.77 -11.04 -5.23
CA VAL A 120 11.81 -10.04 -5.51
C VAL A 120 12.32 -9.29 -4.26
N ASN A 121 11.72 -9.50 -3.08
CA ASN A 121 12.17 -8.87 -1.83
C ASN A 121 11.68 -9.68 -0.61
N PRO A 122 12.37 -9.57 0.55
CA PRO A 122 12.02 -10.34 1.75
C PRO A 122 10.82 -9.79 2.53
N TYR A 123 10.21 -8.70 2.09
CA TYR A 123 9.17 -8.01 2.85
C TYR A 123 7.82 -8.70 2.74
N ILE A 124 7.10 -8.73 3.86
CA ILE A 124 5.77 -9.30 3.99
C ILE A 124 4.73 -8.17 3.93
N LEU A 125 3.64 -8.36 3.20
CA LEU A 125 2.51 -7.43 3.15
C LEU A 125 1.30 -8.03 3.87
N VAL A 126 0.99 -7.53 5.07
CA VAL A 126 -0.05 -8.09 5.94
C VAL A 126 -1.33 -7.26 5.83
N PRO A 127 -2.46 -7.82 5.36
CA PRO A 127 -3.76 -7.14 5.43
C PRO A 127 -4.12 -6.75 6.87
N GLN A 128 -4.78 -5.61 7.05
CA GLN A 128 -5.15 -5.03 8.36
C GLN A 128 -6.68 -4.87 8.50
N ASP A 129 -7.43 -5.76 7.84
CA ASP A 129 -8.89 -5.76 7.80
C ASP A 129 -9.53 -6.08 9.15
#